data_AF-A0A7V0NH17-F1
#
_entry.id   AF-A0A7V0NH17-F1
#
_cell.length_a   1.000
_cell.length_b   1.000
_cell.length_c   1.000
_cell.angle_alpha   90.00
_cell.angle_beta   90.00
_cell.angle_gamma   90.00
#
_symmetry.space_group_name_H-M   'P 1'
#
loop_
_entity.id
_entity.type
_entity.pdbx_description
1 polymer ?
#
loop_
_entity_poly.entity_id
_entity_poly.type
_entity_poly.pdbx_seq_one_letter_code
_entity_poly.pdbx_strand_id
1 'polypeptide(L)'
;MKPNLSVEISGVKLRNPILLASGTAGFGYEIADLVNLSAIGGVVTKTITPLPREGNPPPRIWETPCGMLNSIGLQNPGLEAFLSDIAPELEKLDTEIIVSVGGSSFDDFIKIIKSLNELPFVHIVELNLSCPNVAEGGIHFGREAKTVAELVERVRGIARMTVWVKLSPQTSDIVEIARAAEGAGADAISVINTFPAMA
;
A
#
# COMPACT_ATOMS: atom_id res chain seq x y z
N MET A 1 -31.64 13.88 9.25
CA MET A 1 -30.91 12.70 9.76
C MET A 1 -29.57 12.65 9.02
N LYS A 2 -28.42 12.62 9.69
CA LYS A 2 -27.14 12.40 8.98
C LYS A 2 -27.00 10.90 8.73
N PRO A 3 -26.72 10.45 7.49
CA PRO A 3 -26.50 9.02 7.21
C PRO A 3 -25.28 8.52 7.99
N ASN A 4 -25.36 7.31 8.56
CA ASN A 4 -24.19 6.65 9.14
C ASN A 4 -23.38 6.02 8.01
N LEU A 5 -22.14 6.50 7.83
CA LEU A 5 -21.22 5.99 6.81
C LEU A 5 -20.17 5.03 7.39
N SER A 6 -20.17 4.74 8.69
CA SER A 6 -19.17 3.86 9.30
C SER A 6 -19.17 2.48 8.67
N VAL A 7 -17.99 1.94 8.38
CA VAL A 7 -17.81 0.58 7.85
C VAL A 7 -16.80 -0.19 8.69
N GLU A 8 -16.84 -1.51 8.61
CA GLU A 8 -15.82 -2.38 9.21
C GLU A 8 -15.25 -3.24 8.10
N ILE A 9 -13.93 -3.21 7.94
CA ILE A 9 -13.19 -4.00 6.96
C ILE A 9 -12.18 -4.82 7.72
N SER A 10 -12.31 -6.15 7.66
CA SER A 10 -11.33 -7.07 8.25
C SER A 10 -11.08 -6.85 9.74
N GLY A 11 -12.13 -6.52 10.51
CA GLY A 11 -12.03 -6.25 11.94
C GLY A 11 -11.55 -4.83 12.30
N VAL A 12 -11.25 -3.98 11.31
CA VAL A 12 -10.90 -2.57 11.53
C VAL A 12 -12.08 -1.68 11.19
N LYS A 13 -12.52 -0.90 12.17
CA LYS A 13 -13.65 0.02 12.04
C LYS A 13 -13.18 1.37 11.47
N LEU A 14 -13.70 1.72 10.30
CA LEU A 14 -13.47 3.02 9.67
C LEU A 14 -14.67 3.94 9.90
N ARG A 15 -14.40 5.22 10.15
CA ARG A 15 -15.45 6.22 10.37
C ARG A 15 -16.34 6.43 9.13
N ASN A 16 -15.77 6.21 7.94
CA ASN A 16 -16.45 6.19 6.64
C ASN A 16 -15.58 5.42 5.62
N PRO A 17 -16.08 5.07 4.42
CA PRO A 17 -15.35 4.25 3.45
C PRO A 17 -14.35 5.05 2.59
N ILE A 18 -14.13 6.34 2.86
CA ILE A 18 -13.28 7.18 2.03
C ILE A 18 -11.83 7.05 2.48
N LEU A 19 -11.00 6.44 1.62
CA LEU A 19 -9.56 6.29 1.83
C LEU A 19 -8.78 7.13 0.82
N LEU A 20 -7.73 7.84 1.26
CA LEU A 20 -6.78 8.46 0.35
C LEU A 20 -5.81 7.41 -0.18
N ALA A 21 -5.70 7.30 -1.49
CA ALA A 21 -4.92 6.23 -2.13
C ALA A 21 -3.41 6.41 -1.93
N SER A 22 -2.70 5.28 -1.81
CA SER A 22 -1.23 5.29 -1.73
C SER A 22 -0.63 6.06 -2.90
N GLY A 23 0.26 7.00 -2.58
CA GLY A 23 0.98 7.81 -3.57
C GLY A 23 0.27 9.10 -4.01
N THR A 24 -0.96 9.36 -3.58
CA THR A 24 -1.68 10.60 -3.92
C THR A 24 -1.71 11.63 -2.79
N ALA A 25 -1.40 11.22 -1.55
CA ALA A 25 -1.47 12.06 -0.36
C ALA A 25 -0.21 11.98 0.52
N GLY A 26 0.94 11.56 -0.04
CA GLY A 26 2.18 11.42 0.73
C GLY A 26 2.00 10.46 1.91
N PHE A 27 2.34 10.93 3.10
CA PHE A 27 2.07 10.27 4.38
C PHE A 27 0.84 10.86 5.10
N GLY A 28 0.19 11.87 4.53
CA GLY A 28 -1.05 12.48 5.00
C GLY A 28 -0.81 13.79 5.74
N TYR A 29 0.29 13.90 6.50
CA TYR A 29 0.60 15.14 7.22
C TYR A 29 0.89 16.31 6.27
N GLU A 30 1.35 16.05 5.04
CA GLU A 30 1.65 17.08 4.04
C GLU A 30 0.39 17.83 3.56
N ILE A 31 -0.79 17.22 3.70
CA ILE A 31 -2.07 17.78 3.28
C ILE A 31 -2.96 18.16 4.47
N ALA A 32 -2.49 17.98 5.70
CA ALA A 32 -3.29 18.19 6.91
C ALA A 32 -3.77 19.65 7.06
N ASP A 33 -3.03 20.61 6.51
CA ASP A 33 -3.41 22.03 6.49
C ASP A 33 -4.48 22.37 5.42
N LEU A 34 -4.67 21.47 4.44
CA LEU A 34 -5.61 21.65 3.32
C LEU A 34 -6.87 20.79 3.46
N VAL A 35 -6.74 19.64 4.12
CA VAL A 35 -7.78 18.61 4.24
C VAL A 35 -7.99 18.29 5.71
N ASN A 36 -9.24 18.37 6.17
CA ASN A 36 -9.60 17.91 7.50
C ASN A 36 -9.54 16.37 7.57
N LEU A 37 -8.39 15.82 7.99
CA LEU A 37 -8.18 14.37 8.09
C LEU A 37 -9.16 13.68 9.04
N SER A 38 -9.69 14.37 10.06
CA SER A 38 -10.74 13.82 10.94
C SER A 38 -12.06 13.52 10.22
N ALA A 39 -12.25 14.02 9.00
CA ALA A 39 -13.41 13.68 8.18
C ALA A 39 -13.14 12.50 7.23
N ILE A 40 -11.90 12.01 7.12
CA ILE A 40 -11.49 10.94 6.20
C ILE A 40 -11.50 9.58 6.91
N GLY A 41 -11.87 8.52 6.19
CA GLY A 41 -11.89 7.16 6.71
C GLY A 41 -10.51 6.64 7.06
N GLY A 42 -9.54 6.90 6.19
CA GLY A 42 -8.14 6.52 6.36
C GLY A 42 -7.22 7.10 5.28
N VAL A 43 -5.92 7.07 5.56
CA VAL A 43 -4.87 7.43 4.62
C VAL A 43 -4.03 6.19 4.34
N VAL A 44 -3.96 5.79 3.07
CA VAL A 44 -2.99 4.79 2.64
C VAL A 44 -1.69 5.51 2.33
N THR A 45 -0.65 5.25 3.12
CA THR A 45 0.61 5.98 3.02
C THR A 45 1.27 5.74 1.67
N LYS A 46 2.21 6.62 1.29
CA LYS A 46 3.21 6.32 0.28
C LYS A 46 3.84 4.96 0.59
N THR A 47 3.96 4.12 -0.45
CA THR A 47 4.62 2.81 -0.33
C THR A 47 6.06 2.96 0.16
N ILE A 48 6.40 2.31 1.26
CA ILE A 48 7.77 2.23 1.79
C ILE A 48 8.47 0.95 1.30
N THR A 49 9.78 1.02 1.12
CA THR A 49 10.66 -0.11 0.79
C THR A 49 11.75 -0.27 1.86
N PRO A 50 12.50 -1.39 1.92
CA PRO A 50 13.52 -1.55 2.97
C PRO A 50 14.62 -0.50 2.93
N LEU A 51 15.00 -0.09 1.72
CA LEU A 51 15.99 0.96 1.47
C LEU A 51 15.31 2.19 0.83
N PRO A 52 15.89 3.38 0.99
CA PRO A 52 15.43 4.58 0.31
C PRO A 52 15.45 4.42 -1.21
N ARG A 53 14.55 5.12 -1.90
CA ARG A 53 14.50 5.19 -3.36
C ARG A 53 14.34 6.64 -3.79
N GLU A 54 15.18 7.09 -4.72
CA GLU A 54 15.10 8.42 -5.34
C GLU A 54 13.90 8.56 -6.31
N GLY A 55 13.44 7.43 -6.85
CA GLY A 55 12.43 7.40 -7.92
C GLY A 55 13.03 7.60 -9.31
N ASN A 56 12.16 7.68 -10.33
CA ASN A 56 12.59 7.80 -11.72
C ASN A 56 13.02 9.25 -12.05
N PRO A 57 13.80 9.51 -13.10
CA PRO A 57 14.08 10.88 -13.55
C PRO A 57 12.79 11.64 -13.97
N PRO A 58 12.75 12.98 -13.85
CA PRO A 58 11.67 13.78 -14.42
C PRO A 58 11.70 13.78 -15.97
N PRO A 59 10.58 14.03 -16.66
CA PRO A 59 9.24 14.29 -16.11
C PRO A 59 8.56 13.03 -15.56
N ARG A 60 7.89 13.16 -14.39
CA ARG A 60 7.26 12.02 -13.69
C ARG A 60 5.75 11.97 -13.80
N ILE A 61 5.10 13.04 -14.23
CA ILE A 61 3.64 13.11 -14.37
C ILE A 61 3.29 13.77 -15.69
N TRP A 62 2.16 13.36 -16.27
CA TRP A 62 1.64 13.93 -17.50
C TRP A 62 0.12 13.88 -17.50
N GLU A 63 -0.55 14.93 -17.95
CA GLU A 63 -2.01 14.97 -18.03
C GLU A 63 -2.53 14.14 -19.22
N THR A 64 -3.66 13.46 -19.04
CA THR A 64 -4.37 12.78 -20.12
C THR A 64 -5.86 13.16 -20.09
N PRO A 65 -6.62 12.95 -21.19
CA PRO A 65 -8.07 13.10 -21.14
C PRO A 65 -8.66 12.27 -20.00
N CYS A 66 -9.28 12.95 -19.03
CA CYS A 66 -9.90 12.34 -17.85
C CYS A 66 -8.92 11.54 -16.96
N GLY A 67 -7.63 11.87 -16.95
CA GLY A 67 -6.67 11.17 -16.11
C GLY A 67 -5.27 11.77 -16.10
N MET A 68 -4.31 10.97 -15.65
CA MET A 68 -2.90 11.31 -15.66
C MET A 68 -2.03 10.07 -15.78
N LEU A 69 -0.84 10.24 -16.35
CA LEU A 69 0.24 9.28 -16.27
C LEU A 69 1.14 9.62 -15.09
N ASN A 70 1.71 8.59 -14.47
CA ASN A 70 2.77 8.77 -13.48
C ASN A 70 3.89 7.74 -13.68
N SER A 71 5.12 8.17 -13.44
CA SER A 71 6.34 7.38 -13.43
C SER A 71 7.19 7.84 -12.25
N ILE A 72 6.64 7.70 -11.03
CA ILE A 72 7.33 8.18 -9.81
C ILE A 72 8.54 7.31 -9.46
N GLY A 73 8.51 6.01 -9.79
CA GLY A 73 9.60 5.07 -9.48
C GLY A 73 9.67 4.61 -8.02
N LEU A 74 8.54 4.68 -7.30
CA LEU A 74 8.45 4.37 -5.86
C LEU A 74 9.41 5.20 -5.00
N GLN A 75 9.60 6.50 -5.31
CA GLN A 75 10.37 7.39 -4.43
C GLN A 75 9.85 7.31 -2.99
N ASN A 76 10.71 6.96 -2.04
CA ASN A 76 10.35 6.82 -0.62
C ASN A 76 11.62 6.87 0.26
N PRO A 77 11.49 7.21 1.56
CA PRO A 77 12.63 7.43 2.45
C PRO A 77 13.25 6.14 2.99
N GLY A 78 12.68 4.98 2.68
CA GLY A 78 13.11 3.69 3.24
C GLY A 78 12.53 3.43 4.63
N LEU A 79 12.68 2.19 5.09
CA LEU A 79 12.10 1.72 6.35
C LEU A 79 12.69 2.41 7.58
N GLU A 80 14.00 2.66 7.60
CA GLU A 80 14.68 3.25 8.76
C GLU A 80 14.16 4.66 9.06
N ALA A 81 14.20 5.56 8.07
CA ALA A 81 13.67 6.91 8.18
C ALA A 81 12.15 6.93 8.40
N PHE A 82 11.42 5.95 7.84
CA PHE A 82 9.99 5.81 8.15
C PHE A 82 9.76 5.58 9.64
N LEU A 83 10.51 4.68 10.27
CA LEU A 83 10.36 4.35 11.68
C LEU A 83 10.80 5.50 12.59
N SER A 84 11.91 6.17 12.28
CA SER A 84 12.46 7.22 13.14
C SER A 84 11.71 8.55 13.01
N ASP A 85 11.32 8.93 11.79
CA ASP A 85 10.92 10.31 11.50
C ASP A 85 9.43 10.43 11.15
N ILE A 86 8.85 9.40 10.52
CA ILE A 86 7.50 9.49 9.93
C ILE A 86 6.45 8.83 10.82
N ALA A 87 6.71 7.62 11.31
CA ALA A 87 5.77 6.88 12.15
C ALA A 87 5.31 7.69 13.38
N PRO A 88 6.18 8.44 14.09
CA PRO A 88 5.75 9.29 15.20
C PRO A 88 4.78 10.41 14.78
N GLU A 89 4.88 10.94 13.56
CA GLU A 89 3.96 11.94 13.05
C GLU A 89 2.63 11.33 12.61
N LEU A 90 2.68 10.12 12.03
CA LEU A 90 1.47 9.38 11.63
C LEU A 90 0.58 9.03 12.82
N GLU A 91 1.17 8.64 13.95
CA GLU A 91 0.43 8.29 15.18
C GLU A 91 -0.41 9.46 15.72
N LYS A 92 -0.02 10.71 15.41
CA LYS A 92 -0.74 11.92 15.85
C LYS A 92 -1.94 12.27 14.97
N LEU A 93 -2.11 11.63 13.81
CA LEU A 93 -3.18 11.97 12.87
C LEU A 93 -4.51 11.37 13.31
N ASP A 94 -5.57 12.18 13.33
CA ASP A 94 -6.94 11.71 13.64
C ASP A 94 -7.60 11.07 12.41
N THR A 95 -7.04 9.98 11.92
CA THR A 95 -7.55 9.17 10.81
C THR A 95 -6.93 7.78 10.88
N GLU A 96 -7.55 6.76 10.28
CA GLU A 96 -6.90 5.45 10.19
C GLU A 96 -5.67 5.53 9.27
N ILE A 97 -4.57 4.89 9.66
CA ILE A 97 -3.33 4.84 8.88
C ILE A 97 -3.13 3.43 8.34
N ILE A 98 -3.11 3.32 7.01
CA ILE A 98 -2.83 2.08 6.31
C ILE A 98 -1.43 2.19 5.71
N VAL A 99 -0.48 1.40 6.23
CA VAL A 99 0.91 1.47 5.76
C VAL A 99 1.06 0.66 4.48
N SER A 100 1.30 1.33 3.35
CA SER A 100 1.57 0.66 2.08
C SER A 100 3.03 0.18 2.04
N VAL A 101 3.27 -1.07 1.68
CA VAL A 101 4.61 -1.68 1.67
C VAL A 101 4.93 -2.31 0.32
N GLY A 102 6.18 -2.20 -0.10
CA GLY A 102 6.69 -2.77 -1.35
C GLY A 102 8.10 -3.32 -1.17
N GLY A 103 8.49 -4.19 -2.10
CA GLY A 103 9.79 -4.85 -2.08
C GLY A 103 10.11 -5.52 -3.41
N SER A 104 11.37 -5.91 -3.57
CA SER A 104 11.90 -6.66 -4.71
C SER A 104 12.12 -8.15 -4.38
N SER A 105 12.02 -8.53 -3.11
CA SER A 105 12.14 -9.90 -2.61
C SER A 105 11.08 -10.22 -1.54
N PHE A 106 10.82 -11.51 -1.26
CA PHE A 106 9.99 -11.88 -0.09
C PHE A 106 10.59 -11.35 1.23
N ASP A 107 11.92 -11.35 1.34
CA ASP A 107 12.63 -10.89 2.54
C ASP A 107 12.43 -9.39 2.79
N ASP A 108 12.27 -8.59 1.74
CA ASP A 108 11.97 -7.16 1.85
C ASP A 108 10.63 -6.94 2.57
N PHE A 109 9.59 -7.63 2.15
CA PHE A 109 8.27 -7.58 2.79
C PHE A 109 8.36 -8.10 4.22
N ILE A 110 9.00 -9.25 4.44
CA ILE A 110 9.15 -9.83 5.79
C ILE A 110 9.87 -8.86 6.74
N LYS A 111 10.92 -8.19 6.27
CA LYS A 111 11.68 -7.21 7.06
C LYS A 111 10.78 -6.03 7.47
N ILE A 112 10.04 -5.45 6.53
CA ILE A 112 9.14 -4.33 6.82
C ILE A 112 8.05 -4.76 7.80
N ILE A 113 7.38 -5.89 7.56
CA ILE A 113 6.30 -6.38 8.42
C ILE A 113 6.77 -6.61 9.86
N LYS A 114 7.95 -7.21 10.05
CA LYS A 114 8.54 -7.37 11.39
C LYS A 114 8.77 -6.04 12.11
N SER A 115 9.20 -5.00 11.39
CA SER A 115 9.35 -3.67 11.97
C SER A 115 8.01 -3.01 12.28
N LEU A 116 7.01 -3.15 11.40
CA LEU A 116 5.68 -2.58 11.62
C LEU A 116 4.93 -3.27 12.77
N ASN A 117 5.24 -4.53 13.09
CA ASN A 117 4.67 -5.25 14.24
C ASN A 117 4.98 -4.60 15.60
N GLU A 118 5.97 -3.71 15.64
CA GLU A 118 6.38 -2.97 16.83
C GLU A 118 5.73 -1.58 16.92
N LEU A 119 4.86 -1.23 15.96
CA LEU A 119 4.10 0.03 15.93
C LEU A 119 2.61 -0.23 16.26
N PRO A 120 2.15 0.02 17.50
CA PRO A 120 0.81 -0.36 17.94
C PRO A 120 -0.33 0.33 17.18
N PHE A 121 -0.10 1.52 16.64
CA PHE A 121 -1.10 2.29 15.89
C PHE A 121 -1.31 1.79 14.45
N VAL A 122 -0.46 0.88 13.95
CA VAL A 122 -0.56 0.33 12.59
C VAL A 122 -1.48 -0.89 12.61
N HIS A 123 -2.78 -0.67 12.38
CA HIS A 123 -3.78 -1.75 12.36
C HIS A 123 -3.91 -2.45 11.01
N ILE A 124 -3.47 -1.80 9.93
CA ILE A 124 -3.57 -2.30 8.56
C ILE A 124 -2.24 -2.07 7.83
N VAL A 125 -1.76 -3.11 7.15
CA VAL A 125 -0.73 -3.01 6.12
C VAL A 125 -1.33 -3.33 4.75
N GLU A 126 -0.96 -2.56 3.72
CA GLU A 126 -1.31 -2.85 2.33
C GLU A 126 -0.07 -3.34 1.57
N LEU A 127 -0.07 -4.61 1.17
CA LEU A 127 0.97 -5.18 0.31
C LEU A 127 0.77 -4.68 -1.12
N ASN A 128 1.63 -3.78 -1.57
CA ASN A 128 1.61 -3.26 -2.92
C ASN A 128 2.38 -4.19 -3.87
N LEU A 129 1.67 -5.10 -4.54
CA LEU A 129 2.26 -6.13 -5.39
C LEU A 129 2.48 -5.66 -6.84
N SER A 130 2.35 -4.37 -7.12
CA SER A 130 2.39 -3.86 -8.49
C SER A 130 3.80 -3.57 -9.02
N CYS A 131 4.86 -3.75 -8.23
CA CYS A 131 6.21 -3.32 -8.62
C CYS A 131 6.75 -4.17 -9.78
N PRO A 132 7.05 -3.57 -10.95
CA PRO A 132 7.41 -4.29 -12.17
C PRO A 132 8.92 -4.49 -12.33
N ASN A 133 9.75 -4.29 -11.30
CA ASN A 133 11.21 -4.23 -11.46
C ASN A 133 11.86 -5.62 -11.61
N VAL A 134 11.72 -6.20 -12.80
CA VAL A 134 12.43 -7.40 -13.30
C VAL A 134 13.86 -7.09 -13.72
N ALA A 135 14.16 -5.81 -14.01
CA ALA A 135 15.44 -5.41 -14.58
C ALA A 135 16.66 -5.75 -13.70
N GLU A 136 16.44 -6.01 -12.40
CA GLU A 136 17.48 -6.42 -11.44
C GLU A 136 17.30 -7.88 -10.95
N GLY A 137 16.61 -8.74 -11.71
CA GLY A 137 16.39 -10.15 -11.33
C GLY A 137 15.31 -10.36 -10.27
N GLY A 138 14.45 -9.36 -10.05
CA GLY A 138 13.33 -9.44 -9.11
C GLY A 138 12.17 -10.30 -9.62
N ILE A 139 11.43 -10.91 -8.68
CA ILE A 139 10.28 -11.76 -8.96
C ILE A 139 9.03 -10.90 -9.24
N HIS A 140 8.22 -11.26 -10.23
CA HIS A 140 6.92 -10.64 -10.48
C HIS A 140 5.87 -11.05 -9.43
N PHE A 141 5.89 -10.43 -8.24
CA PHE A 141 4.99 -10.84 -7.15
C PHE A 141 3.50 -10.77 -7.53
N GLY A 142 3.05 -9.71 -8.19
CA GLY A 142 1.62 -9.44 -8.41
C GLY A 142 1.00 -9.95 -9.71
N ARG A 143 1.71 -10.77 -10.51
CA ARG A 143 1.19 -11.28 -11.80
C ARG A 143 0.88 -12.78 -11.80
N GLU A 144 1.38 -13.52 -10.82
CA GLU A 144 1.19 -14.97 -10.73
C GLU A 144 0.54 -15.33 -9.41
N ALA A 145 -0.58 -16.06 -9.48
CA ALA A 145 -1.35 -16.49 -8.31
C ALA A 145 -0.49 -17.22 -7.27
N LYS A 146 0.42 -18.09 -7.73
CA LYS A 146 1.35 -18.84 -6.87
C LYS A 146 2.25 -17.91 -6.05
N THR A 147 2.88 -16.93 -6.69
CA THR A 147 3.81 -16.02 -6.03
C THR A 147 3.09 -15.06 -5.08
N VAL A 148 1.88 -14.61 -5.44
CA VAL A 148 1.02 -13.84 -4.54
C VAL A 148 0.68 -14.66 -3.30
N ALA A 149 0.19 -15.89 -3.46
CA ALA A 149 -0.15 -16.75 -2.35
C ALA A 149 1.05 -17.00 -1.42
N GLU A 150 2.22 -17.30 -1.99
CA GLU A 150 3.44 -17.55 -1.21
C GLU A 150 3.87 -16.32 -0.39
N LEU A 151 3.82 -15.11 -0.97
CA LEU A 151 4.13 -13.88 -0.23
C LEU A 151 3.11 -13.65 0.89
N VAL A 152 1.82 -13.78 0.57
CA VAL A 152 0.74 -13.53 1.53
C VAL A 152 0.80 -14.51 2.70
N GLU A 153 1.04 -15.80 2.44
CA GLU A 153 1.18 -16.81 3.50
C GLU A 153 2.36 -16.49 4.43
N ARG A 154 3.52 -16.14 3.86
CA ARG A 154 4.70 -15.74 4.63
C ARG A 154 4.46 -14.50 5.48
N VAL A 155 3.80 -13.48 4.92
CA VAL A 155 3.46 -12.25 5.65
C VAL A 155 2.41 -12.53 6.71
N ARG A 156 1.37 -13.29 6.40
CA ARG A 156 0.28 -13.60 7.33
C ARG A 156 0.78 -14.36 8.56
N GLY A 157 1.74 -15.27 8.37
CA GLY A 157 2.37 -16.02 9.45
C GLY A 157 3.17 -15.19 10.47
N ILE A 158 3.48 -13.93 10.15
CA ILE A 158 4.27 -13.04 11.03
C ILE A 158 3.56 -11.73 11.38
N ALA A 159 2.61 -11.26 10.56
CA ALA A 159 1.93 -10.00 10.77
C ALA A 159 1.03 -10.06 12.02
N ARG A 160 1.08 -9.01 12.84
CA ARG A 160 0.14 -8.78 13.96
C ARG A 160 -1.05 -7.91 13.58
N MET A 161 -0.93 -7.20 12.47
CA MET A 161 -1.96 -6.34 11.89
C MET A 161 -2.78 -7.06 10.81
N THR A 162 -3.83 -6.40 10.33
CA THR A 162 -4.62 -6.80 9.16
C THR A 162 -3.78 -6.65 7.89
N VAL A 163 -3.82 -7.65 7.01
CA VAL A 163 -3.04 -7.69 5.77
C VAL A 163 -3.97 -7.50 4.57
N TRP A 164 -3.87 -6.33 3.93
CA TRP A 164 -4.54 -6.04 2.67
C TRP A 164 -3.59 -6.29 1.51
N VAL A 165 -4.13 -6.73 0.37
CA VAL A 165 -3.34 -6.98 -0.84
C VAL A 165 -3.83 -6.10 -1.99
N LYS A 166 -2.95 -5.24 -2.49
CA LYS A 166 -3.25 -4.38 -3.64
C LYS A 166 -2.86 -5.06 -4.94
N LEU A 167 -3.85 -5.31 -5.79
CA LEU A 167 -3.64 -6.01 -7.05
C LEU A 167 -3.44 -5.05 -8.23
N SER A 168 -2.55 -5.46 -9.13
CA SER A 168 -2.31 -4.79 -10.40
C SER A 168 -3.37 -5.22 -11.42
N PRO A 169 -3.85 -4.30 -12.29
CA PRO A 169 -4.66 -4.69 -13.43
C PRO A 169 -3.83 -5.38 -14.53
N GLN A 170 -2.50 -5.43 -14.42
CA GLN A 170 -1.59 -6.04 -15.41
C GLN A 170 -1.48 -7.56 -15.23
N THR A 171 -2.60 -8.25 -15.33
CA THR A 171 -2.70 -9.71 -15.24
C THR A 171 -3.70 -10.22 -16.26
N SER A 172 -3.54 -11.48 -16.69
CA SER A 172 -4.52 -12.17 -17.54
C SER A 172 -5.79 -12.56 -16.78
N ASP A 173 -5.69 -12.84 -15.49
CA ASP A 173 -6.83 -13.20 -14.63
C ASP A 173 -6.65 -12.63 -13.22
N ILE A 174 -7.33 -11.52 -12.94
CA ILE A 174 -7.29 -10.88 -11.61
C ILE A 174 -8.12 -11.66 -10.58
N VAL A 175 -9.11 -12.44 -11.02
CA VAL A 175 -9.97 -13.23 -10.12
C VAL A 175 -9.17 -14.40 -9.55
N GLU A 176 -8.36 -15.06 -10.37
CA GLU A 176 -7.44 -16.11 -9.92
C GLU A 176 -6.47 -15.58 -8.86
N ILE A 177 -5.84 -14.42 -9.12
CA ILE A 177 -4.90 -13.80 -8.18
C ILE A 177 -5.60 -13.38 -6.89
N ALA A 178 -6.80 -12.79 -6.96
CA ALA A 178 -7.55 -12.39 -5.79
C ALA A 178 -7.92 -13.58 -4.91
N ARG A 179 -8.38 -14.71 -5.51
CA ARG A 179 -8.64 -15.96 -4.79
C ARG A 179 -7.39 -16.55 -4.15
N ALA A 180 -6.25 -16.46 -4.84
CA ALA A 180 -4.99 -16.95 -4.31
C ALA A 180 -4.51 -16.12 -3.09
N ALA A 181 -4.66 -14.79 -3.16
CA ALA A 181 -4.39 -13.91 -2.02
C ALA A 181 -5.33 -14.21 -0.83
N GLU A 182 -6.64 -14.29 -1.08
CA GLU A 182 -7.64 -14.62 -0.05
C GLU A 182 -7.34 -15.99 0.59
N GLY A 183 -7.12 -17.03 -0.22
CA GLY A 183 -6.82 -18.38 0.26
C GLY A 183 -5.50 -18.50 1.04
N ALA A 184 -4.54 -17.60 0.80
CA ALA A 184 -3.30 -17.51 1.55
C ALA A 184 -3.40 -16.68 2.85
N GLY A 185 -4.57 -16.09 3.12
CA GLY A 185 -4.85 -15.35 4.35
C GLY A 185 -4.76 -13.83 4.24
N ALA A 186 -4.92 -13.26 3.04
CA ALA A 186 -5.19 -11.84 2.91
C ALA A 186 -6.56 -11.52 3.54
N ASP A 187 -6.61 -10.50 4.39
CA ASP A 187 -7.85 -10.12 5.06
C ASP A 187 -8.75 -9.23 4.19
N ALA A 188 -8.16 -8.51 3.23
CA ALA A 188 -8.88 -7.77 2.20
C ALA A 188 -8.07 -7.62 0.92
N ILE A 189 -8.76 -7.31 -0.17
CA ILE A 189 -8.17 -7.00 -1.48
C ILE A 189 -8.46 -5.54 -1.82
N SER A 190 -7.43 -4.77 -2.21
CA SER A 190 -7.60 -3.43 -2.78
C SER A 190 -7.35 -3.48 -4.29
N VAL A 191 -8.29 -2.93 -5.07
CA VAL A 191 -8.23 -2.91 -6.54
C VAL A 191 -8.67 -1.55 -7.09
N ILE A 192 -8.06 -1.03 -8.16
CA ILE A 192 -6.86 -1.51 -8.87
C ILE A 192 -5.69 -0.54 -8.66
N ASN A 193 -4.46 -1.03 -8.87
CA ASN A 193 -3.35 -0.14 -9.20
C ASN A 193 -3.48 0.43 -10.63
N THR A 194 -2.55 1.28 -11.05
CA THR A 194 -2.61 1.98 -12.34
C THR A 194 -2.43 1.05 -13.56
N PHE A 195 -3.08 1.39 -14.68
CA PHE A 195 -2.84 0.77 -15.97
C PHE A 195 -1.52 1.28 -16.60
N PRO A 196 -0.79 0.42 -17.33
CA PRO A 196 0.34 0.87 -18.12
C PRO A 196 -0.16 1.73 -19.28
N ALA A 197 0.47 2.88 -19.50
CA ALA A 197 0.07 3.82 -20.55
C ALA A 197 0.95 3.76 -21.80
N MET A 198 2.17 3.25 -21.66
CA MET A 198 3.15 3.09 -22.75
C MET A 198 3.77 1.70 -22.62
N ALA A 199 4.06 1.08 -23.77
CA ALA A 199 4.70 -0.23 -23.88
C ALA A 199 6.23 -0.11 -23.77
#